data_AF-A0A935S6T6-F1
#
_entry.id   AF-A0A935S6T6-F1
#
_cell.length_a   1.000
_cell.length_b   1.000
_cell.length_c   1.000
_cell.angle_alpha   90.00
_cell.angle_beta   90.00
_cell.angle_gamma   90.00
#
_symmetry.space_group_name_H-M   'P 1'
#
loop_
_entity.id
_entity.type
_entity.pdbx_description
1 polymer ?
#
loop_
_entity_poly.entity_id
_entity_poly.type
_entity_poly.pdbx_seq_one_letter_code
_entity_poly.pdbx_strand_id
1 'polypeptide(L)'
;MLPLKIQAFERLVIYLERINPNTLVVRVNKNGMNAHQLQLELIRTIKSEYEHNLSQQIYVSYGSWELIKNAKEELIKLINISATKVHHEAPSNELAMMILNIAAGLEKKLPNDVALEYIKKEASSIL
;
A
#
# COMPACT_ATOMS: atom_id res chain seq x y z
N MET A 1 20.95 14.86 12.10
CA MET A 1 20.65 14.53 10.69
C MET A 1 20.54 13.02 10.48
N LEU A 2 21.57 12.22 10.77
CA LEU A 2 21.54 10.76 10.57
C LEU A 2 20.40 10.02 11.32
N PRO A 3 20.11 10.29 12.61
CA PRO A 3 19.01 9.60 13.31
C PRO A 3 17.64 9.84 12.68
N LEU A 4 17.38 11.05 12.19
CA LEU A 4 16.11 11.41 11.54
C LEU A 4 15.95 10.70 10.18
N LYS A 5 17.05 10.49 9.44
CA LYS A 5 17.02 9.72 8.19
C LYS A 5 16.68 8.26 8.43
N ILE A 6 17.31 7.63 9.43
CA ILE A 6 17.02 6.23 9.81
C ILE A 6 15.54 6.09 10.18
N GLN A 7 15.04 6.97 11.04
CA GLN A 7 13.64 6.98 11.46
C GLN A 7 12.68 7.16 10.27
N ALA A 8 13.03 8.01 9.30
CA ALA A 8 12.23 8.20 8.09
C ALA A 8 12.14 6.92 7.26
N PHE A 9 13.26 6.20 7.07
CA PHE A 9 13.25 4.92 6.36
C PHE A 9 12.42 3.86 7.11
N GLU A 10 12.56 3.75 8.44
CA GLU A 10 11.74 2.83 9.24
C GLU A 10 10.24 3.10 9.06
N ARG A 11 9.83 4.38 9.12
CA ARG A 11 8.43 4.76 8.91
C ARG A 11 7.92 4.43 7.52
N LEU A 12 8.73 4.64 6.48
CA LEU A 12 8.36 4.34 5.11
C LEU A 12 8.31 2.82 4.84
N VAL A 13 9.19 2.04 5.46
CA VAL A 13 9.11 0.57 5.47
C VAL A 13 7.80 0.11 6.10
N ILE A 14 7.47 0.61 7.30
CA ILE A 14 6.21 0.28 7.98
C ILE A 14 5.00 0.67 7.14
N TYR A 15 5.04 1.83 6.50
CA TYR A 15 3.98 2.27 5.59
C TYR A 15 3.74 1.25 4.46
N LEU A 16 4.80 0.82 3.76
CA LEU A 16 4.70 -0.15 2.66
C LEU A 16 4.15 -1.51 3.11
N GLU A 17 4.53 -1.97 4.29
CA GLU A 17 3.98 -3.19 4.91
C GLU A 17 2.51 -3.03 5.29
N ARG A 18 2.11 -1.85 5.80
CA ARG A 18 0.73 -1.56 6.20
C ARG A 18 -0.22 -1.45 5.02
N ILE A 19 0.26 -0.95 3.89
CA ILE A 19 -0.53 -0.88 2.66
C ILE A 19 -0.39 -2.15 1.80
N ASN A 20 0.36 -3.18 2.23
CA ASN A 20 0.43 -4.42 1.47
C ASN A 20 -0.98 -5.02 1.30
N PRO A 21 -1.44 -5.36 0.07
CA PRO A 21 -2.81 -5.83 -0.15
C PRO A 21 -3.15 -7.07 0.68
N ASN A 22 -2.20 -7.98 0.89
CA ASN A 22 -2.41 -9.21 1.65
C ASN A 22 -2.81 -8.95 3.11
N THR A 23 -2.17 -7.96 3.74
CA THR A 23 -2.43 -7.62 5.15
C THR A 23 -3.51 -6.55 5.29
N LEU A 24 -3.59 -5.63 4.32
CA LEU A 24 -4.54 -4.52 4.30
C LEU A 24 -5.98 -5.02 4.22
N VAL A 25 -6.28 -5.95 3.30
CA VAL A 25 -7.66 -6.43 3.12
C VAL A 25 -8.17 -7.15 4.36
N VAL A 26 -7.34 -7.94 5.03
CA VAL A 26 -7.70 -8.65 6.26
C VAL A 26 -7.95 -7.67 7.40
N ARG A 27 -7.11 -6.63 7.53
CA ARG A 27 -7.23 -5.63 8.59
C ARG A 27 -8.46 -4.73 8.44
N VAL A 28 -8.81 -4.38 7.21
CA VAL A 28 -9.87 -3.41 6.90
C VAL A 28 -11.24 -4.10 6.77
N ASN A 29 -11.28 -5.34 6.30
CA ASN A 29 -12.53 -6.06 6.10
C ASN A 29 -13.20 -6.41 7.45
N LYS A 30 -14.41 -5.90 7.65
CA LYS A 30 -15.22 -6.12 8.86
C LYS A 30 -16.49 -6.88 8.51
N ASN A 31 -16.95 -7.69 9.45
CA ASN A 31 -18.20 -8.43 9.31
C ASN A 31 -19.37 -7.50 8.95
N GLY A 32 -20.16 -7.90 7.94
CA GLY A 32 -21.33 -7.17 7.48
C GLY A 32 -21.06 -6.09 6.43
N MET A 33 -19.79 -5.85 6.04
CA MET A 33 -19.49 -4.95 4.93
C MET A 33 -19.88 -5.57 3.58
N ASN A 34 -20.38 -4.74 2.67
CA ASN A 34 -20.45 -5.06 1.25
C ASN A 34 -19.17 -4.65 0.50
N ALA A 35 -19.05 -5.06 -0.77
CA ALA A 35 -17.89 -4.78 -1.62
C ALA A 35 -17.63 -3.27 -1.76
N HIS A 36 -18.65 -2.45 -1.96
CA HIS A 36 -18.49 -1.01 -2.09
C HIS A 36 -17.94 -0.34 -0.81
N GLN A 37 -18.47 -0.71 0.36
CA GLN A 37 -18.00 -0.22 1.65
C GLN A 37 -16.54 -0.60 1.89
N LEU A 38 -16.17 -1.85 1.59
CA LEU A 38 -14.79 -2.30 1.70
C LEU A 38 -13.86 -1.51 0.77
N GLN A 39 -14.26 -1.31 -0.49
CA GLN A 39 -13.48 -0.52 -1.46
C GLN A 39 -13.17 0.89 -0.93
N LEU A 40 -14.19 1.61 -0.46
CA LEU A 40 -14.04 2.96 0.07
C LEU A 40 -13.10 3.00 1.29
N GLU A 41 -13.28 2.06 2.22
CA GLU A 41 -12.48 2.03 3.44
C GLU A 41 -11.02 1.65 3.18
N LEU A 42 -10.74 0.76 2.22
CA LEU A 42 -9.38 0.44 1.77
C LEU A 42 -8.67 1.67 1.21
N ILE A 43 -9.33 2.39 0.28
CA ILE A 43 -8.77 3.59 -0.35
C ILE A 43 -8.53 4.68 0.70
N ARG A 44 -9.48 4.88 1.62
CA ARG A 44 -9.35 5.83 2.73
C ARG A 44 -8.15 5.49 3.61
N THR A 45 -8.00 4.21 3.98
CA THR A 45 -6.90 3.74 4.83
C THR A 45 -5.55 4.01 4.18
N ILE A 46 -5.39 3.69 2.88
CA ILE A 46 -4.14 3.93 2.13
C ILE A 46 -3.80 5.42 2.12
N LYS A 47 -4.78 6.29 1.82
CA LYS A 47 -4.56 7.74 1.79
C LYS A 47 -4.15 8.30 3.16
N SER A 48 -4.83 7.87 4.22
CA SER A 48 -4.50 8.28 5.59
C SER A 48 -3.08 7.87 5.99
N GLU A 49 -2.69 6.61 5.74
CA GLU A 49 -1.33 6.12 6.02
C GLU A 49 -0.26 6.89 5.24
N TYR A 50 -0.56 7.27 3.99
CA TYR A 50 0.33 8.09 3.18
C TYR A 50 0.47 9.51 3.76
N GLU A 51 -0.65 10.16 4.12
CA GLU A 51 -0.66 11.49 4.73
C GLU A 51 0.13 11.53 6.04
N HIS A 52 0.03 10.50 6.88
CA HIS A 52 0.82 10.36 8.11
C HIS A 52 2.33 10.24 7.88
N ASN A 53 2.76 9.89 6.66
CA ASN A 53 4.16 9.73 6.28
C ASN A 53 4.63 10.77 5.26
N LEU A 54 3.78 11.73 4.88
CA LEU A 54 4.09 12.75 3.88
C LEU A 54 5.34 13.57 4.24
N SER A 55 5.55 13.87 5.52
CA SER A 55 6.71 14.63 5.99
C SER A 55 8.04 13.90 5.83
N GLN A 56 8.02 12.57 5.67
CA GLN A 56 9.27 11.78 5.55
C GLN A 56 10.00 12.04 4.23
N GLN A 57 9.33 12.61 3.22
CA GLN A 57 9.89 12.91 1.90
C GLN A 57 11.15 13.79 1.94
N ILE A 58 11.32 14.61 2.99
CA ILE A 58 12.49 15.50 3.12
C ILE A 58 13.77 14.78 3.56
N TYR A 59 13.65 13.52 4.00
CA TYR A 59 14.76 12.74 4.57
C TYR A 59 15.28 11.62 3.67
N VAL A 60 14.59 11.35 2.55
CA VAL A 60 14.93 10.30 1.59
C VAL A 60 15.22 10.88 0.21
N SER A 61 15.83 10.09 -0.67
CA SER A 61 16.04 10.50 -2.05
C SER A 61 14.73 10.73 -2.79
N TYR A 62 14.80 11.55 -3.84
CA TYR A 62 13.69 11.74 -4.76
C TYR A 62 13.20 10.40 -5.35
N GLY A 63 14.12 9.50 -5.71
CA GLY A 63 13.80 8.19 -6.27
C GLY A 63 13.04 7.30 -5.27
N SER A 64 13.47 7.25 -4.01
CA SER A 64 12.73 6.55 -2.95
C SER A 64 11.32 7.11 -2.79
N TRP A 65 11.19 8.43 -2.74
CA TRP A 65 9.89 9.07 -2.57
C TRP A 65 8.96 8.85 -3.77
N GLU A 66 9.49 8.83 -4.99
CA GLU A 66 8.73 8.52 -6.20
C GLU A 66 8.17 7.10 -6.18
N LEU A 67 8.98 6.12 -5.75
CA LEU A 67 8.52 4.74 -5.58
C LEU A 67 7.42 4.60 -4.51
N ILE A 68 7.50 5.35 -3.41
CA ILE A 68 6.43 5.40 -2.39
C ILE A 68 5.12 5.92 -2.97
N LYS A 69 5.17 7.01 -3.75
CA LYS A 69 3.99 7.56 -4.43
C LYS A 69 3.41 6.56 -5.41
N ASN A 70 4.26 5.92 -6.22
CA ASN A 70 3.83 4.94 -7.22
C ASN A 70 3.18 3.71 -6.56
N ALA A 71 3.74 3.20 -5.46
CA ALA A 71 3.14 2.10 -4.70
C ALA A 71 1.72 2.43 -4.22
N LYS A 72 1.51 3.64 -3.70
CA LYS A 72 0.19 4.14 -3.28
C LYS A 72 -0.82 4.15 -4.44
N GLU A 73 -0.45 4.75 -5.57
CA GLU A 73 -1.35 4.91 -6.72
C GLU A 73 -1.70 3.57 -7.37
N GLU A 74 -0.71 2.70 -7.60
CA GLU A 74 -0.96 1.39 -8.21
C GLU A 74 -1.80 0.48 -7.31
N LEU A 75 -1.66 0.59 -5.99
CA LEU A 75 -2.53 -0.15 -5.07
C LEU A 75 -3.97 0.34 -5.10
N ILE A 76 -4.19 1.67 -5.12
CA ILE A 76 -5.54 2.24 -5.26
C ILE A 76 -6.16 1.78 -6.60
N LYS A 77 -5.37 1.77 -7.66
CA LYS A 77 -5.79 1.29 -8.98
C LYS A 77 -6.12 -0.20 -8.96
N LEU A 78 -5.32 -1.05 -8.30
CA LEU A 78 -5.61 -2.47 -8.09
C LEU A 78 -6.97 -2.67 -7.42
N ILE A 79 -7.24 -1.93 -6.33
CA ILE A 79 -8.51 -1.99 -5.61
C ILE A 79 -9.67 -1.59 -6.53
N ASN A 80 -9.54 -0.48 -7.27
CA ASN A 80 -10.57 -0.02 -8.18
C ASN A 80 -10.84 -1.02 -9.31
N ILE A 81 -9.80 -1.58 -9.93
CA ILE A 81 -9.94 -2.62 -10.97
C ILE A 81 -10.66 -3.85 -10.40
N SER A 82 -10.27 -4.29 -9.20
CA SER A 82 -10.90 -5.43 -8.52
C SER A 82 -12.39 -5.18 -8.27
N ALA A 83 -12.75 -3.96 -7.83
CA ALA A 83 -14.13 -3.57 -7.60
C ALA A 83 -14.98 -3.58 -8.89
N THR A 84 -14.40 -3.33 -10.06
CA THR A 84 -15.15 -3.46 -11.33
C THR A 84 -15.54 -4.90 -11.68
N LYS A 85 -14.94 -5.89 -11.01
CA LYS A 85 -15.16 -7.32 -11.27
C LYS A 85 -16.14 -7.98 -10.29
N VAL A 86 -16.68 -7.22 -9.34
CA VAL A 86 -17.56 -7.71 -8.27
C VAL A 86 -18.80 -6.81 -8.18
N HIS A 87 -19.96 -7.38 -7.86
CA HIS A 87 -21.16 -6.57 -7.64
C HIS A 87 -21.00 -5.71 -6.39
N HIS A 88 -21.42 -4.44 -6.45
CA HIS A 88 -21.19 -3.46 -5.37
C HIS A 88 -21.87 -3.83 -4.03
N GLU A 89 -22.99 -4.55 -4.09
CA GLU A 89 -23.70 -5.07 -2.91
C GLU A 89 -23.26 -6.48 -2.48
N ALA A 90 -22.34 -7.12 -3.22
CA ALA A 90 -21.83 -8.44 -2.84
C ALA A 90 -21.14 -8.39 -1.48
N PRO A 91 -21.04 -9.53 -0.76
CA PRO A 91 -20.24 -9.62 0.44
C PRO A 91 -18.80 -9.12 0.20
N SER A 92 -18.29 -8.31 1.14
CA SER A 92 -16.92 -7.78 1.13
C SER A 92 -15.83 -8.83 0.88
N ASN A 93 -16.02 -10.07 1.34
CA ASN A 93 -15.10 -11.17 1.09
C ASN A 93 -14.88 -11.47 -0.40
N GLU A 94 -15.87 -11.27 -1.26
CA GLU A 94 -15.71 -11.46 -2.71
C GLU A 94 -14.72 -10.44 -3.29
N LEU A 95 -14.85 -9.16 -2.91
CA LEU A 95 -13.90 -8.13 -3.30
C LEU A 95 -12.51 -8.40 -2.71
N ALA A 96 -12.42 -8.82 -1.45
CA ALA A 96 -11.15 -9.15 -0.82
C ALA A 96 -10.42 -10.26 -1.59
N MET A 97 -11.12 -11.36 -1.92
CA MET A 97 -10.55 -12.44 -2.73
C MET A 97 -10.16 -11.98 -4.13
N MET A 98 -10.98 -11.14 -4.78
CA MET A 98 -10.65 -10.58 -6.10
C MET A 98 -9.35 -9.75 -6.07
N ILE A 99 -9.17 -8.89 -5.06
CA ILE A 99 -7.94 -8.11 -4.89
C ILE A 99 -6.73 -9.01 -4.75
N LEU A 100 -6.81 -10.04 -3.89
CA LEU A 100 -5.71 -10.98 -3.65
C LEU A 100 -5.38 -11.80 -4.91
N ASN A 101 -6.40 -12.25 -5.65
CA ASN A 101 -6.22 -13.01 -6.88
C ASN A 101 -5.54 -12.17 -7.97
N ILE A 102 -5.97 -10.92 -8.17
CA ILE A 102 -5.34 -10.03 -9.15
C ILE A 102 -3.92 -9.69 -8.70
N ALA A 103 -3.69 -9.43 -7.41
CA ALA A 103 -2.35 -9.17 -6.88
C ALA A 103 -1.40 -10.34 -7.10
N ALA A 104 -1.85 -11.58 -6.84
CA ALA A 104 -1.08 -12.80 -7.02
C ALA A 104 -0.85 -13.16 -8.50
N GLY A 105 -1.75 -12.76 -9.39
CA GLY A 105 -1.64 -12.98 -10.83
C GLY A 105 -0.69 -12.03 -11.55
N LEU A 106 -0.10 -11.05 -10.86
CA LEU A 106 0.90 -10.17 -11.45
C LEU A 106 2.22 -10.93 -11.64
N GLU A 107 2.66 -11.05 -12.90
CA GLU A 107 3.97 -11.66 -13.23
C GLU A 107 5.16 -10.85 -12.68
N LYS A 108 4.92 -9.58 -12.32
CA LYS A 108 5.92 -8.67 -11.76
C LYS A 108 5.69 -8.50 -10.26
N LYS A 109 6.78 -8.23 -9.52
CA LYS A 109 6.72 -7.85 -8.10
C LYS A 109 5.70 -6.73 -7.88
N LEU A 110 5.02 -6.75 -6.73
CA LEU A 110 4.11 -5.67 -6.38
C LEU A 110 4.90 -4.36 -6.27
N PRO A 111 4.29 -3.21 -6.63
CA PRO A 111 4.90 -1.90 -6.43
C PRO A 111 5.40 -1.67 -4.99
N ASN A 112 4.72 -2.24 -3.99
CA ASN A 112 5.16 -2.21 -2.60
C ASN A 112 6.52 -2.89 -2.41
N ASP A 113 6.72 -4.07 -2.98
CA ASP A 113 7.95 -4.85 -2.83
C ASP A 113 9.11 -4.16 -3.53
N VAL A 114 8.87 -3.58 -4.71
CA VAL A 114 9.87 -2.80 -5.45
C VAL A 114 10.30 -1.58 -4.65
N ALA A 115 9.35 -0.84 -4.08
CA ALA A 115 9.66 0.31 -3.23
C ALA A 115 10.42 -0.10 -1.96
N LEU A 116 10.03 -1.23 -1.35
CA LEU A 116 10.66 -1.75 -0.14
C LEU A 116 12.11 -2.15 -0.37
N GLU A 117 12.41 -2.84 -1.47
CA GLU A 117 13.77 -3.22 -1.85
C GLU A 117 14.65 -1.99 -2.09
N TYR A 118 14.13 -0.98 -2.79
CA TYR A 118 14.87 0.24 -3.05
C TYR A 118 15.18 1.01 -1.76
N ILE A 119 14.17 1.19 -0.90
CA ILE A 119 14.34 1.87 0.40
C ILE A 119 15.35 1.15 1.29
N LYS A 120 15.29 -0.19 1.36
CA LYS A 120 16.26 -0.97 2.14
C LYS A 120 17.69 -0.78 1.62
N LYS A 121 17.86 -0.71 0.29
CA LYS A 121 19.16 -0.47 -0.34
C LYS A 121 19.68 0.93 -0.04
N GLU A 122 18.82 1.95 -0.12
CA GLU A 122 19.21 3.33 0.20
C GLU A 122 19.53 3.50 1.70
N ALA A 123 18.74 2.89 2.59
CA ALA A 123 19.03 2.91 4.02
C ALA A 123 20.38 2.26 4.34
N SER A 124 20.69 1.13 3.69
CA SER A 124 21.95 0.41 3.89
C SER A 124 23.20 1.13 3.36
N SER A 125 23.07 2.13 2.48
CA SER A 125 24.22 2.93 2.04
C SER A 125 24.51 4.11 2.97
N ILE A 126 23.61 4.39 3.92
CA ILE A 126 23.70 5.48 4.89
C ILE A 126 24.14 4.95 6.27
N LEU A 127 23.90 3.67 6.55
CA LEU A 127 24.36 2.92 7.73
C LEU A 127 25.80 2.43 7.54
#